data_AF-A0A376L8P4-F1
#
_entry.id   AF-A0A376L8P4-F1
#
_cell.length_a   1.000
_cell.length_b   1.000
_cell.length_c   1.000
_cell.angle_alpha   90.00
_cell.angle_beta   90.00
_cell.angle_gamma   90.00
#
_symmetry.space_group_name_H-M   'P 1'
#
loop_
_entity.id
_entity.type
_entity.pdbx_description
1 polymer ?
#
loop_
_entity_poly.entity_id
_entity_poly.type
_entity_poly.pdbx_seq_one_letter_code
_entity_poly.pdbx_strand_id
1 'polypeptide(L)' 'MINALGLLEVDGMVAAIDAADAMLKAANVRLLSHEVLDPGRLTLVVEGDLAACRAALDAGCAAAMRTGRVISR' A
#
# COMPACT_ATOMS: atom_id res chain seq x y z
N MET A 1 -9.59 -20.64 1.84
CA MET A 1 -9.18 -19.97 0.57
C MET A 1 -8.02 -19.05 0.93
N ILE A 2 -6.92 -19.09 0.18
CA ILE A 2 -5.77 -18.22 0.43
C ILE A 2 -5.97 -16.95 -0.41
N ASN A 3 -6.05 -15.80 0.23
CA ASN A 3 -6.17 -14.51 -0.44
C ASN A 3 -4.79 -14.01 -0.90
N ALA A 4 -4.76 -13.18 -1.93
CA ALA A 4 -3.52 -12.54 -2.37
C ALA A 4 -3.12 -11.43 -1.39
N LEU A 5 -1.81 -11.18 -1.30
CA LEU A 5 -1.24 -10.06 -0.57
C LEU A 5 -0.63 -9.07 -1.56
N GLY A 6 -0.95 -7.79 -1.37
CA GLY A 6 -0.23 -6.68 -1.98
C GLY A 6 0.63 -5.99 -0.94
N LEU A 7 1.87 -5.69 -1.28
CA LEU A 7 2.81 -5.00 -0.39
C LEU A 7 3.24 -3.70 -1.08
N LEU A 8 3.14 -2.56 -0.40
CA LEU A 8 3.63 -1.28 -0.90
C LEU A 8 4.58 -0.67 0.13
N GLU A 9 5.81 -0.43 -0.29
CA GLU A 9 6.84 0.16 0.55
C GLU A 9 7.12 1.60 0.14
N VAL A 10 7.14 2.49 1.12
CA VAL A 10 7.30 3.94 0.93
C VAL A 10 8.19 4.55 2.01
N ASP A 11 8.72 5.73 1.75
CA ASP A 11 9.37 6.55 2.78
C ASP A 11 8.39 7.52 3.43
N GLY A 12 8.32 7.47 4.75
CA GLY A 12 7.59 8.41 5.58
C GLY A 12 6.10 8.07 5.76
N MET A 13 5.58 8.43 6.94
CA MET A 13 4.20 8.14 7.34
C MET A 13 3.17 8.86 6.45
N VAL A 14 3.49 10.05 5.93
CA VAL A 14 2.58 10.83 5.08
C VAL A 14 2.30 10.08 3.77
N ALA A 15 3.34 9.59 3.09
CA ALA A 15 3.19 8.79 1.88
C ALA A 15 2.44 7.48 2.15
N ALA A 16 2.70 6.85 3.31
CA ALA A 16 2.02 5.61 3.70
C ALA A 16 0.51 5.82 3.90
N ILE A 17 0.10 6.91 4.56
CA ILE A 17 -1.31 7.21 4.78
C ILE A 17 -2.02 7.53 3.46
N ASP A 18 -1.43 8.36 2.59
CA ASP A 18 -2.01 8.68 1.27
C ASP A 18 -2.15 7.43 0.40
N ALA A 19 -1.15 6.55 0.44
CA ALA A 19 -1.20 5.28 -0.27
C ALA A 19 -2.28 4.33 0.28
N ALA A 20 -2.40 4.20 1.60
CA ALA A 20 -3.41 3.35 2.24
C ALA A 20 -4.83 3.83 1.92
N ASP A 21 -5.08 5.15 1.99
CA ASP A 21 -6.37 5.73 1.61
C ASP A 21 -6.73 5.41 0.15
N ALA A 22 -5.77 5.59 -0.77
CA ALA A 22 -5.98 5.28 -2.18
C ALA A 22 -6.19 3.77 -2.43
N MET A 23 -5.41 2.90 -1.79
CA MET A 23 -5.56 1.43 -1.91
C MET A 23 -6.94 0.96 -1.50
N LEU A 24 -7.42 1.40 -0.34
CA LEU A 24 -8.71 0.99 0.23
C LEU A 24 -9.91 1.55 -0.54
N LYS A 25 -9.76 2.70 -1.22
CA LYS A 25 -10.81 3.29 -2.08
C LYS A 25 -10.85 2.68 -3.48
N ALA A 26 -9.73 2.20 -4.00
CA ALA A 26 -9.63 1.75 -5.38
C ALA A 26 -10.15 0.32 -5.60
N ALA A 27 -10.10 -0.54 -4.59
CA ALA A 27 -10.48 -1.94 -4.72
C ALA A 27 -11.00 -2.52 -3.40
N ASN A 28 -11.69 -3.66 -3.50
CA ASN A 28 -12.13 -4.43 -2.32
C ASN A 28 -10.95 -5.18 -1.70
N VAL A 29 -10.12 -4.45 -0.95
CA VAL A 29 -8.98 -4.98 -0.19
C VAL A 29 -9.06 -4.54 1.27
N ARG A 30 -8.42 -5.28 2.15
CA ARG A 30 -8.29 -4.96 3.58
C ARG A 30 -6.84 -4.65 3.91
N LEU A 31 -6.58 -3.54 4.59
CA LEU A 31 -5.27 -3.27 5.19
C LEU A 31 -5.07 -4.22 6.38
N LEU A 32 -4.06 -5.09 6.30
CA LEU A 32 -3.71 -6.04 7.35
C LEU A 32 -2.74 -5.45 8.36
N SER A 33 -1.68 -4.81 7.88
CA SER A 33 -0.68 -4.18 8.73
C SER A 33 0.03 -3.03 8.02
N HIS A 34 0.67 -2.19 8.83
CA HIS A 34 1.69 -1.26 8.40
C HIS A 34 2.96 -1.53 9.23
N GLU A 35 4.03 -1.96 8.60
CA GLU A 35 5.29 -2.23 9.29
C GLU A 35 6.20 -1.02 9.15
N VAL A 36 6.67 -0.48 10.29
CA VAL A 36 7.59 0.66 10.32
C VAL A 36 9.00 0.14 10.53
N LEU A 37 9.88 0.44 9.58
CA LEU A 37 11.28 0.05 9.54
C LEU A 37 12.16 1.29 9.71
N ASP A 38 13.19 1.20 10.56
CA ASP A 38 14.14 2.27 10.80
C ASP A 38 15.15 2.38 9.64
N PRO A 39 15.45 3.58 9.09
CA PRO A 39 14.84 4.89 9.37
C PRO A 39 13.70 5.27 8.43
N GLY A 40 12.47 5.24 8.96
CA GLY A 40 11.30 5.90 8.36
C GLY A 40 10.73 5.24 7.10
N ARG A 41 11.07 3.98 6.82
CA ARG A 41 10.45 3.17 5.76
C ARG A 41 9.20 2.50 6.29
N LEU A 42 8.15 2.47 5.49
CA LEU A 42 6.90 1.83 5.86
C LEU A 42 6.46 0.87 4.77
N THR A 43 6.11 -0.36 5.17
CA THR A 43 5.50 -1.35 4.29
C THR A 43 4.03 -1.53 4.67
N LEU A 44 3.14 -1.22 3.74
CA LEU A 44 1.71 -1.47 3.84
C LEU A 44 1.40 -2.84 3.28
N VAL A 45 0.62 -3.64 4.01
CA VAL A 45 0.20 -4.98 3.58
C VAL A 45 -1.31 -4.99 3.43
N VAL A 46 -1.79 -5.25 2.22
CA VAL A 46 -3.23 -5.38 1.91
C VAL A 46 -3.58 -6.80 1.45
N GLU A 47 -4.78 -7.25 1.77
CA GLU A 47 -5.31 -8.57 1.43
C GLU A 47 -6.57 -8.46 0.58
N GLY A 48 -6.69 -9.31 -0.44
CA GLY A 48 -7.89 -9.45 -1.27
C GLY A 48 -7.70 -10.45 -2.40
N ASP A 49 -8.57 -10.38 -3.41
CA ASP A 49 -8.38 -11.13 -4.65
C ASP A 49 -7.20 -10.57 -5.46
N LEU A 50 -6.54 -11.39 -6.28
CA LEU A 50 -5.35 -10.99 -7.05
C LEU A 50 -5.57 -9.70 -7.86
N ALA A 51 -6.72 -9.57 -8.53
CA ALA A 51 -7.05 -8.38 -9.32
C ALA A 51 -7.28 -7.15 -8.43
N ALA A 52 -7.91 -7.33 -7.27
CA ALA A 52 -8.15 -6.25 -6.31
C ALA A 52 -6.84 -5.73 -5.71
N CYS A 53 -5.92 -6.64 -5.32
CA CYS A 53 -4.58 -6.25 -4.84
C CYS A 53 -3.78 -5.50 -5.89
N ARG A 54 -3.82 -5.92 -7.17
CA ARG A 54 -3.13 -5.19 -8.25
C ARG A 54 -3.69 -3.78 -8.44
N ALA A 55 -5.02 -3.65 -8.52
CA ALA A 55 -5.67 -2.34 -8.66
C ALA A 55 -5.39 -1.42 -7.46
N ALA A 56 -5.40 -1.98 -6.24
CA ALA A 56 -5.02 -1.26 -5.04
C ALA A 56 -3.57 -0.75 -5.13
N LEU A 57 -2.59 -1.62 -5.42
CA LEU A 57 -1.18 -1.24 -5.52
C LEU A 57 -0.90 -0.20 -6.60
N ASP A 58 -1.63 -0.26 -7.72
CA ASP A 58 -1.57 0.78 -8.76
C ASP A 58 -2.02 2.15 -8.25
N ALA A 59 -3.18 2.21 -7.59
CA ALA A 59 -3.69 3.45 -6.99
C ALA A 59 -2.81 3.96 -5.84
N GLY A 60 -2.40 3.08 -4.94
CA GLY A 60 -1.55 3.39 -3.79
C GLY A 60 -0.20 3.96 -4.20
N CYS A 61 0.46 3.32 -5.16
CA CYS A 61 1.75 3.79 -5.70
C CYS A 61 1.62 5.19 -6.32
N ALA A 62 0.60 5.41 -7.16
CA ALA A 62 0.35 6.70 -7.78
C ALA A 62 0.06 7.81 -6.74
N ALA A 63 -0.69 7.49 -5.68
CA ALA A 63 -0.95 8.42 -4.59
C ALA A 63 0.34 8.77 -3.82
N ALA A 64 1.06 7.75 -3.33
CA ALA A 64 2.28 7.94 -2.53
C ALA A 64 3.38 8.71 -3.29
N MET A 65 3.50 8.54 -4.62
CA MET A 65 4.45 9.30 -5.43
C MET A 65 4.20 10.82 -5.43
N ARG A 66 3.00 11.29 -5.08
CA ARG A 66 2.69 12.72 -4.97
C ARG A 66 3.12 13.31 -3.62
N THR A 67 3.19 12.47 -2.60
CA THR A 67 3.38 12.87 -1.19
C THR A 67 4.70 12.38 -0.60
N GLY A 68 5.45 11.53 -1.30
CA GLY A 68 6.77 11.04 -0.91
C GLY A 68 7.41 10.12 -1.96
N ARG A 69 8.22 9.16 -1.51
CA ARG A 69 8.95 8.21 -2.37
C ARG A 69 8.40 6.80 -2.22
N VAL A 70 8.13 6.13 -3.35
CA VAL A 70 7.84 4.69 -3.39
C VAL A 70 9.16 3.92 -3.55
N ILE A 71 9.34 2.89 -2.74
CA ILE A 71 10.52 2.01 -2.74
C ILE A 71 10.24 0.74 -3.54
N SER A 72 9.12 0.07 -3.28
CA SER A 72 8.73 -1.18 -3.94
C SER A 72 7.21 -1.38 -3.88
N ARG A 73 6.64 -2.15 -4.82
CA ARG A 73 5.21 -2.53 -4.84
C ARG A 73 5.00 -3.92 -5.46
#